data_AF-A0A6C1QHS9-F1
#
_entry.id   AF-A0A6C1QHS9-F1
#
_cell.length_a   1.000
_cell.length_b   1.000
_cell.length_c   1.000
_cell.angle_alpha   90.00
_cell.angle_beta   90.00
_cell.angle_gamma   90.00
#
_symmetry.space_group_name_H-M   'P 1'
#
loop_
_entity.id
_entity.type
_entity.pdbx_description
1 polymer ?
#
loop_
_entity_poly.entity_id
_entity_poly.type
_entity_poly.pdbx_seq_one_letter_code
_entity_poly.pdbx_strand_id
1 'polypeptide(L)'
;MQKLKIYFYILPVFFVFLSCGIIGSDNPCRKYIGKQDMIDILTEVFLLEAHISHQQNITNIRDSVPYLYAGVFQKYDITAEEFEMAFECYLLDRDLMNSVFDEVLSKVSIARSKADEKREGETQTISPHN
;
A
#
# COMPACT_ATOMS: atom_id res chain seq x y z
N MET A 1 28.76 -6.65 45.52
CA MET A 1 29.50 -6.60 44.23
C MET A 1 29.29 -7.83 43.33
N GLN A 2 28.86 -9.01 43.82
CA GLN A 2 28.61 -10.19 42.96
C GLN A 2 27.36 -10.09 42.08
N LYS A 3 26.27 -9.47 42.57
CA LYS A 3 25.01 -9.31 41.80
C LYS A 3 25.16 -8.43 40.55
N LEU A 4 26.16 -7.56 40.50
CA LEU A 4 26.44 -6.67 39.36
C LEU A 4 27.13 -7.41 38.19
N LYS A 5 27.93 -8.44 38.51
CA LYS A 5 28.60 -9.28 37.49
C LYS A 5 27.63 -10.21 36.78
N ILE A 6 26.58 -10.67 37.48
CA ILE A 6 25.51 -11.49 36.90
C ILE A 6 24.71 -10.70 35.86
N TYR A 7 24.39 -9.43 36.14
CA TYR A 7 23.70 -8.56 35.16
C TYR A 7 24.53 -8.29 33.91
N PHE A 8 25.85 -8.16 34.05
CA PHE A 8 26.76 -7.96 32.91
C PHE A 8 26.79 -9.15 31.95
N TYR A 9 26.56 -10.37 32.45
CA TYR A 9 26.49 -11.59 31.63
C TYR A 9 25.11 -11.87 31.03
N ILE A 10 24.01 -11.39 31.64
CA ILE A 10 22.64 -11.63 31.14
C ILE A 10 22.25 -10.62 30.04
N LEU A 11 22.78 -9.39 30.09
CA LEU A 11 22.50 -8.32 29.13
C LEU A 11 22.81 -8.69 27.65
N PRO A 12 23.98 -9.29 27.31
CA PRO A 12 24.27 -9.67 25.93
C PRO A 12 23.47 -10.91 25.48
N VAL A 13 23.14 -11.84 26.37
CA VAL A 13 22.38 -13.06 26.04
C VAL A 13 20.95 -12.72 25.64
N PHE A 14 20.31 -11.74 26.30
CA PHE A 14 18.99 -11.25 25.91
C PHE A 14 18.97 -10.58 24.53
N PHE A 15 20.08 -9.92 24.14
CA PHE A 15 20.19 -9.25 22.84
C PHE A 15 20.32 -10.25 21.67
N VAL A 16 20.89 -11.45 21.91
CA VAL A 16 21.00 -12.51 20.89
C VAL A 16 19.64 -13.11 20.52
N PHE A 17 18.68 -13.16 21.46
CA PHE A 17 17.33 -13.66 21.17
C PHE A 17 16.45 -12.66 20.38
N LEU A 18 16.83 -11.38 20.33
CA LEU A 18 16.14 -10.37 19.51
C LEU A 18 16.57 -10.41 18.02
N SER A 19 17.66 -11.12 17.69
CA SER A 19 18.10 -11.27 16.29
C SER A 19 17.44 -12.44 15.54
N CYS A 20 16.48 -13.13 16.15
CA CYS A 20 15.69 -14.17 15.48
C CYS A 20 14.20 -13.80 15.46
N GLY A 21 13.90 -12.62 14.89
CA GLY A 21 12.57 -12.24 14.49
C GLY A 21 12.55 -12.04 12.98
N ILE A 22 11.63 -12.73 12.30
CA ILE A 22 11.27 -12.59 10.89
C ILE A 22 12.10 -13.48 9.94
N ILE A 23 11.97 -14.80 10.08
CA ILE A 23 12.01 -15.69 8.90
C ILE A 23 10.55 -15.87 8.49
N GLY A 24 10.03 -14.88 7.76
CA GLY A 24 8.80 -15.05 6.98
C GLY A 24 9.18 -15.72 5.68
N SER A 25 8.38 -16.67 5.22
CA SER A 25 8.54 -17.34 3.92
C SER A 25 8.86 -16.32 2.83
N ASP A 26 10.12 -16.26 2.40
CA ASP A 26 10.57 -15.36 1.35
C ASP A 26 9.90 -15.78 0.05
N ASN A 27 8.86 -15.04 -0.37
CA ASN A 27 8.45 -15.11 -1.76
C ASN A 27 9.62 -14.50 -2.59
N PRO A 28 9.90 -15.04 -3.79
CA PRO A 28 10.94 -14.47 -4.64
C PRO A 28 10.61 -13.03 -5.08
N CYS A 29 9.34 -12.62 -4.98
CA CYS A 29 8.84 -11.30 -5.39
C CYS A 29 9.17 -10.17 -4.40
N ARG A 30 9.50 -10.49 -3.15
CA ARG A 30 9.91 -9.51 -2.11
C ARG A 30 11.18 -8.76 -2.46
N LYS A 31 11.95 -9.26 -3.43
CA LYS A 31 13.17 -8.61 -3.90
C LYS A 31 12.92 -7.19 -4.45
N TYR A 32 11.71 -6.92 -4.94
CA TYR A 32 11.36 -5.66 -5.58
C TYR A 32 10.32 -4.88 -4.77
N ILE A 33 9.16 -5.49 -4.47
CA ILE A 33 8.04 -4.83 -3.80
C ILE A 33 7.43 -5.75 -2.75
N GLY A 34 7.38 -5.28 -1.50
CA GLY A 34 6.76 -6.00 -0.39
C GLY A 34 5.24 -6.13 -0.57
N LYS A 35 4.62 -7.11 0.09
CA LYS A 35 3.17 -7.37 -0.06
C LYS A 35 2.33 -6.13 0.27
N GLN A 36 2.67 -5.43 1.36
CA GLN A 36 1.92 -4.24 1.79
C GLN A 36 2.09 -3.08 0.80
N ASP A 37 3.31 -2.85 0.31
CA ASP A 37 3.56 -1.84 -0.71
C ASP A 37 2.80 -2.15 -2.01
N MET A 38 2.77 -3.42 -2.43
CA MET A 38 1.99 -3.86 -3.59
C MET A 38 0.49 -3.57 -3.41
N ILE A 39 -0.06 -3.85 -2.22
CA ILE A 39 -1.45 -3.53 -1.89
C ILE A 39 -1.69 -2.02 -1.97
N ASP A 40 -0.80 -1.22 -1.40
CA ASP A 40 -0.95 0.23 -1.35
C ASP A 40 -0.83 0.88 -2.74
N ILE A 41 0.17 0.47 -3.53
CA ILE A 41 0.36 0.90 -4.91
C ILE A 41 -0.87 0.57 -5.75
N LEU A 42 -1.34 -0.69 -5.72
CA LEU A 42 -2.51 -1.09 -6.49
C LEU A 42 -3.76 -0.33 -6.05
N THR A 43 -3.96 -0.14 -4.74
CA THR A 43 -5.08 0.66 -4.22
C THR A 43 -5.07 2.07 -4.81
N GLU A 44 -3.91 2.73 -4.87
CA GLU A 44 -3.79 4.07 -5.47
C GLU A 44 -4.03 4.07 -6.97
N VAL A 45 -3.49 3.07 -7.69
CA VAL A 45 -3.74 2.92 -9.14
C VAL A 45 -5.24 2.76 -9.40
N PHE A 46 -5.95 1.90 -8.66
CA PHE A 46 -7.40 1.72 -8.83
C PHE A 46 -8.21 2.97 -8.49
N LEU A 47 -7.84 3.71 -7.43
CA LEU A 47 -8.51 4.97 -7.08
C LEU A 47 -8.28 6.05 -8.14
N LEU A 48 -7.06 6.12 -8.68
CA LEU A 48 -6.70 7.04 -9.76
C LEU A 48 -7.45 6.69 -11.04
N GLU A 49 -7.54 5.41 -11.41
CA GLU A 49 -8.32 4.94 -12.57
C GLU A 49 -9.80 5.25 -12.41
N ALA A 50 -10.37 5.05 -11.23
CA ALA A 50 -11.75 5.42 -10.94
C ALA A 50 -11.97 6.94 -11.12
N HIS A 51 -11.00 7.76 -10.70
CA HIS A 51 -11.04 9.22 -10.89
C HIS A 51 -10.99 9.60 -12.38
N ILE A 52 -10.06 9.03 -13.13
CA ILE A 52 -9.90 9.26 -14.58
C ILE A 52 -11.13 8.79 -15.35
N SER A 53 -11.67 7.61 -15.00
CA SER A 53 -12.87 7.05 -15.64
C SER A 53 -14.10 7.95 -15.48
N HIS A 54 -14.20 8.70 -14.38
CA HIS A 54 -15.30 9.64 -14.18
C HIS A 54 -15.14 10.94 -15.00
N GLN A 55 -13.95 11.24 -15.51
CA GLN A 55 -13.61 12.47 -16.24
C GLN A 55 -13.54 12.30 -17.77
N GLN A 56 -14.07 11.20 -18.32
CA GLN A 56 -13.91 10.78 -19.72
C GLN A 56 -14.37 11.75 -20.83
N ASN A 57 -14.94 12.92 -20.50
CA ASN A 57 -15.28 13.96 -21.47
C ASN A 57 -14.11 14.87 -21.88
N ILE A 58 -12.90 14.64 -21.37
CA ILE A 58 -11.73 15.48 -21.65
C ILE A 58 -10.74 14.66 -22.48
N THR A 59 -10.73 14.89 -23.80
CA THR A 59 -9.88 14.20 -24.79
C THR A 59 -8.38 14.25 -24.49
N ASN A 60 -7.94 15.15 -23.60
CA ASN A 60 -6.53 15.35 -23.27
C ASN A 60 -6.02 14.50 -22.07
N ILE A 61 -6.91 13.82 -21.34
CA ILE A 61 -6.49 13.09 -20.12
C ILE A 61 -5.78 11.78 -20.47
N ARG A 62 -6.15 11.10 -21.57
CA ARG A 62 -5.54 9.82 -21.97
C ARG A 62 -4.02 9.92 -22.19
N ASP A 63 -3.55 11.05 -22.73
CA ASP A 63 -2.12 11.26 -22.99
C ASP A 63 -1.32 11.51 -21.69
N SER A 64 -2.01 11.87 -20.61
CA SER A 64 -1.40 12.13 -19.30
C SER A 64 -1.43 10.93 -18.35
N VAL A 65 -2.16 9.85 -18.69
CA VAL A 65 -2.27 8.63 -17.85
C VAL A 65 -0.90 8.06 -17.45
N PRO A 66 0.08 7.94 -18.36
CA PRO A 66 1.41 7.44 -17.97
C PRO A 66 2.10 8.33 -16.92
N TYR A 67 1.89 9.65 -16.99
CA TYR A 67 2.45 10.60 -16.01
C TYR A 67 1.76 10.51 -14.66
N LEU A 68 0.45 10.24 -14.65
CA LEU A 68 -0.32 10.05 -13.41
C LEU A 68 0.13 8.79 -12.67
N TYR A 69 0.39 7.68 -13.38
CA TYR A 69 0.98 6.49 -12.77
C TYR A 69 2.42 6.72 -12.30
N ALA A 70 3.22 7.50 -13.04
CA ALA A 70 4.56 7.88 -12.58
C ALA A 70 4.54 8.62 -11.23
N GLY A 71 3.52 9.45 -11.00
CA GLY A 71 3.31 10.11 -9.69
C GLY A 71 3.03 9.12 -8.56
N VAL A 72 2.25 8.06 -8.83
CA VAL A 72 2.04 6.97 -7.85
C VAL A 72 3.35 6.25 -7.57
N PHE A 73 4.07 5.82 -8.59
CA PHE A 73 5.33 5.08 -8.43
C PHE A 73 6.41 5.88 -7.70
N GLN A 74 6.51 7.19 -7.98
CA GLN A 74 7.43 8.09 -7.29
C GLN A 74 7.17 8.13 -5.77
N LYS A 75 5.90 8.04 -5.34
CA LYS A 75 5.55 8.03 -3.91
C LYS A 75 6.13 6.82 -3.16
N TYR A 76 6.34 5.72 -3.87
CA TYR A 76 6.89 4.47 -3.33
C TYR A 76 8.37 4.26 -3.67
N ASP A 77 9.03 5.26 -4.28
CA ASP A 77 10.44 5.20 -4.72
C ASP A 77 10.73 4.01 -5.65
N ILE A 78 9.79 3.73 -6.57
CA ILE A 78 9.92 2.67 -7.58
C ILE A 78 9.76 3.21 -8.99
N THR A 79 10.32 2.48 -9.95
CA THR A 79 10.11 2.69 -11.37
C THR A 79 8.92 1.87 -11.89
N ALA A 80 8.39 2.25 -13.06
CA ALA A 80 7.36 1.47 -13.73
C ALA A 80 7.81 0.05 -14.07
N GLU A 81 9.09 -0.13 -14.43
CA GLU A 81 9.69 -1.44 -14.73
C GLU A 81 9.78 -2.32 -13.48
N GLU A 82 10.19 -1.75 -12.33
CA GLU A 82 10.20 -2.48 -11.05
C GLU A 82 8.81 -2.90 -10.61
N PHE A 83 7.81 -2.02 -10.82
CA PHE A 83 6.42 -2.38 -10.59
C PHE A 83 5.96 -3.52 -11.49
N GLU A 84 6.23 -3.45 -12.80
CA GLU A 84 5.84 -4.48 -13.77
C GLU A 84 6.47 -5.82 -13.42
N MET A 85 7.78 -5.87 -13.19
CA MET A 85 8.49 -7.08 -12.77
C MET A 85 7.93 -7.66 -11.46
N ALA A 86 7.66 -6.81 -10.47
CA ALA A 86 7.08 -7.25 -9.22
C ALA A 86 5.67 -7.80 -9.44
N PHE A 87 4.82 -7.07 -10.16
CA PHE A 87 3.45 -7.46 -10.44
C PHE A 87 3.38 -8.80 -11.17
N GLU A 88 4.18 -8.99 -12.22
CA GLU A 88 4.32 -10.27 -12.92
C GLU A 88 4.71 -11.40 -11.99
N CYS A 89 5.63 -11.16 -11.05
CA CYS A 89 6.01 -12.16 -10.06
C CYS A 89 4.84 -12.54 -9.13
N TYR A 90 4.05 -11.56 -8.67
CA TYR A 90 2.86 -11.85 -7.86
C TYR A 90 1.82 -12.64 -8.65
N LEU A 91 1.65 -12.39 -9.96
CA LEU A 91 0.73 -13.16 -10.81
C LEU A 91 1.08 -14.65 -10.92
N LEU A 92 2.34 -15.04 -10.67
CA LEU A 92 2.75 -16.45 -10.67
C LEU A 92 2.26 -17.23 -9.45
N ASP A 93 1.95 -16.55 -8.34
CA ASP A 93 1.40 -17.13 -7.12
C ASP A 93 -0.05 -16.68 -6.93
N ARG A 94 -1.00 -17.54 -7.35
CA ARG A 94 -2.42 -17.21 -7.32
C ARG A 94 -2.95 -16.93 -5.92
N ASP A 95 -2.52 -17.68 -4.91
CA ASP A 95 -3.03 -17.51 -3.55
C ASP A 95 -2.52 -16.20 -2.95
N LEU A 96 -1.24 -15.89 -3.17
CA LEU A 96 -0.67 -14.61 -2.80
C LEU A 96 -1.39 -13.44 -3.50
N MET A 97 -1.58 -13.52 -4.82
CA MET A 97 -2.22 -12.44 -5.58
C MET A 97 -3.69 -12.25 -5.19
N ASN A 98 -4.43 -13.34 -4.97
CA ASN A 98 -5.80 -13.27 -4.45
C ASN A 98 -5.83 -12.53 -3.11
N SER A 99 -4.91 -12.86 -2.20
CA SER A 99 -4.83 -12.17 -0.91
C SER A 99 -4.52 -10.67 -1.05
N VAL A 100 -3.69 -10.29 -2.02
CA VAL A 100 -3.40 -8.88 -2.33
C VAL A 100 -4.67 -8.20 -2.85
N PHE A 101 -5.37 -8.80 -3.81
CA PHE A 101 -6.59 -8.22 -4.37
C PHE A 101 -7.72 -8.10 -3.33
N ASP A 102 -7.91 -9.09 -2.46
CA ASP A 102 -8.90 -9.03 -1.39
C ASP A 102 -8.63 -7.83 -0.46
N GLU A 103 -7.36 -7.61 -0.11
CA GLU A 103 -6.94 -6.46 0.71
C GLU A 103 -7.13 -5.12 -0.05
N VAL A 104 -6.78 -5.05 -1.34
CA VAL A 104 -7.01 -3.87 -2.20
C VAL A 104 -8.50 -3.53 -2.26
N LEU A 105 -9.36 -4.50 -2.53
CA LEU A 105 -10.81 -4.31 -2.60
C LEU A 105 -11.38 -3.79 -1.28
N SER A 106 -10.91 -4.34 -0.15
CA SER A 106 -11.27 -3.87 1.19
C SER A 106 -10.88 -2.40 1.39
N LYS A 107 -9.63 -2.01 1.07
CA LYS A 107 -9.16 -0.62 1.19
C LYS A 107 -9.94 0.33 0.30
N VAL A 108 -10.20 -0.03 -0.96
CA VAL A 108 -10.99 0.78 -1.89
C VAL A 108 -12.42 0.95 -1.38
N SER A 109 -13.05 -0.10 -0.86
CA SER A 109 -14.39 -0.02 -0.28
C SER A 109 -14.44 0.95 0.92
N ILE A 110 -13.46 0.86 1.82
CA ILE A 110 -13.36 1.77 2.98
C ILE A 110 -13.14 3.21 2.52
N ALA A 111 -12.27 3.43 1.53
CA ALA A 111 -12.01 4.77 0.99
C ALA A 111 -13.28 5.39 0.39
N ARG A 112 -14.09 4.57 -0.31
CA ARG A 112 -15.39 5.00 -0.83
C ARG A 112 -16.37 5.38 0.26
N SER A 113 -16.56 4.53 1.27
CA SER A 113 -17.46 4.83 2.40
C SER A 113 -17.08 6.14 3.10
N LYS A 114 -15.79 6.35 3.34
CA LYS A 114 -15.29 7.62 3.94
C LYS A 114 -15.56 8.84 3.05
N ALA A 115 -15.46 8.69 1.73
CA ALA A 115 -15.74 9.77 0.80
C ALA A 115 -17.25 10.11 0.77
N ASP A 116 -18.12 9.11 0.87
CA ASP A 116 -19.57 9.30 0.90
C ASP A 116 -20.02 9.97 2.22
N GLU A 117 -19.50 9.53 3.38
CA GLU A 117 -19.73 10.18 4.68
C GLU A 117 -19.32 11.66 4.67
N LYS A 118 -18.17 11.98 4.07
CA LYS A 118 -17.68 13.37 3.98
C LYS A 118 -18.64 14.27 3.19
N ARG A 119 -19.24 13.75 2.11
CA ARG A 119 -20.22 14.50 1.29
C ARG A 119 -21.52 14.78 2.04
N GLU A 120 -21.97 13.85 2.87
CA GLU A 120 -23.18 14.02 3.69
C GLU A 120 -22.95 15.05 4.81
N GLY A 121 -21.76 15.05 5.43
CA GLY A 121 -21.37 16.03 6.45
C GLY A 121 -21.25 17.47 5.91
N GLU A 122 -20.80 17.65 4.67
CA GLU A 122 -20.70 18.97 4.01
C GLU A 122 -22.06 19.53 3.57
N THR A 123 -23.07 18.66 3.35
CA THR A 123 -24.42 19.11 2.95
C THR A 123 -25.22 19.68 4.13
N GLN A 124 -24.87 19.33 5.38
CA GLN A 124 -25.57 19.82 6.58
C GLN A 124 -25.06 21.16 7.13
N THR A 125 -23.93 21.69 6.63
CA THR A 125 -23.39 23.00 7.05
C THR A 125 -23.81 24.17 6.15
N ILE A 126 -24.56 23.89 5.08
CA ILE A 126 -25.11 24.91 4.17
C ILE A 126 -26.65 24.88 4.26
N SER A 127 -27.21 25.11 5.44
CA SER A 127 -28.60 25.58 5.56
C SER A 127 -28.57 27.06 5.95
N PRO A 128 -29.15 27.96 5.13
CA PRO A 128 -29.19 29.38 5.42
C PRO A 128 -30.10 29.60 6.63
N HIS A 129 -29.59 30.36 7.60
CA HIS A 129 -30.42 31.03 8.59
C HIS A 129 -31.48 31.85 7.83
N ASN A 130 -32.75 31.53 8.08
CA ASN A 130 -33.89 32.39 7.80
C ASN A 130 -34.32 33.03 9.12
#